data_AF-A0A960GBA9-F1
#
_entry.id   AF-A0A960GBA9-F1
#
_cell.length_a   1.000
_cell.length_b   1.000
_cell.length_c   1.000
_cell.angle_alpha   90.00
_cell.angle_beta   90.00
_cell.angle_gamma   90.00
#
_symmetry.space_group_name_H-M   'P 1'
#
loop_
_entity.id
_entity.type
_entity.pdbx_description
1 polymer ?
#
loop_
_entity_poly.entity_id
_entity_poly.type
_entity_poly.pdbx_seq_one_letter_code
_entity_poly.pdbx_strand_id
1 'polypeptide(L)'
;MTTSASSPSRSPHPPRARAAAERPAGPGRTVWLASYPKSGNTWMRAIVTALGTHRHLFAVNQLGSGAQPMYVGGLLPAFGIDPRWLDRGEIDLVRNMLVRRWGEQDDAGTSSRPILRKTHEVYREGAAGREPFPLSATRAAILVVRDPRDVACSYAPFFGLDIDGSVDALGRDLPEGKASPANSSTVQPWGSWSSHADSWLADSVPFPVHLVRYEDLKSDAVGTLAPVFDAIGLECTETELAAAVEQARFDRLQQSERNVGFRETSRKTASFFRRGTSGGWREELTATQVAALEADHAERMDELGYGLTTDPVERAALFEVRESRRRQEAAEWWRLPERMGIEVTVGPVPEELPGATRPRPWIQVTPDEALVRFAAGSAVLVRAGKEAVVEWQPDPDRPDDDPSWMVQGWAVTLAMLQRGDLSLHAATVEIDGEVVAIAGNRGAGKSTTSMALRKRGHRLLVDDVTLIEFRGNEAWTTPYSRNVHLLPDAAEAVGLDFDAMRVLAGGRAKVGFRAEDPPEQPHRIDRIVVLAPGRPATEVQLTEQRGSARLASLMAHTRRDGIAPLVLGQDRYFSLLAKLANAAPIQVLSRPLDEWTLDEVLVAIESGRPTG
;
A
#
# COMPACT_ATOMS: atom_id res chain seq x y z
N MET A 1 27.55 -14.87 59.49
CA MET A 1 26.17 -14.52 59.89
C MET A 1 25.91 -13.11 59.39
N THR A 2 25.15 -12.96 58.31
CA THR A 2 24.43 -11.73 57.96
C THR A 2 23.44 -12.08 56.84
N THR A 3 22.20 -12.15 57.29
CA THR A 3 20.89 -12.29 56.65
C THR A 3 20.72 -11.78 55.21
N SER A 4 20.15 -12.68 54.42
CA SER A 4 19.30 -12.48 53.23
C SER A 4 18.20 -11.43 53.43
N ALA A 5 18.02 -10.55 52.45
CA ALA A 5 16.81 -9.76 52.24
C ALA A 5 16.40 -9.87 50.76
N SER A 6 15.31 -10.60 50.53
CA SER A 6 14.62 -10.80 49.25
C SER A 6 13.88 -9.53 48.83
N SER A 7 14.15 -9.02 47.62
CA SER A 7 13.32 -7.98 46.98
C SER A 7 11.96 -8.54 46.56
N PRO A 8 10.85 -7.83 46.77
CA PRO A 8 9.51 -8.34 46.52
C PRO A 8 9.19 -8.36 45.02
N SER A 9 8.67 -9.51 44.59
CA SER A 9 7.90 -9.71 43.37
C SER A 9 6.87 -8.59 43.17
N ARG A 10 6.97 -7.86 42.06
CA ARG A 10 5.90 -6.96 41.59
C ARG A 10 4.78 -7.81 41.02
N SER A 11 3.65 -7.86 41.72
CA SER A 11 2.39 -8.40 41.22
C SER A 11 1.97 -7.71 39.91
N PRO A 12 1.35 -8.42 38.96
CA PRO A 12 0.79 -7.81 37.77
C PRO A 12 -0.42 -6.96 38.16
N HIS A 13 -0.35 -5.64 37.97
CA HIS A 13 -1.52 -4.80 38.02
C HIS A 13 -2.46 -5.17 36.86
N PRO A 14 -3.79 -5.28 37.09
CA PRO A 14 -4.73 -5.40 35.98
C PRO A 14 -4.63 -4.14 35.09
N PRO A 15 -4.89 -4.26 33.78
CA PRO A 15 -4.89 -3.12 32.89
C PRO A 15 -5.82 -2.05 33.46
N ARG A 16 -5.38 -0.78 33.42
CA ARG A 16 -6.24 0.37 33.70
C ARG A 16 -7.35 0.36 32.66
N ALA A 17 -8.46 -0.31 32.97
CA ALA A 17 -9.70 -0.12 32.26
C ALA A 17 -9.99 1.37 32.30
N ARG A 18 -9.86 2.04 31.14
CA ARG A 18 -10.44 3.36 30.94
C ARG A 18 -11.89 3.17 31.37
N ALA A 19 -12.30 3.84 32.47
CA ALA A 19 -13.68 3.80 32.92
C ALA A 19 -14.49 4.28 31.72
N ALA A 20 -15.12 3.34 31.00
CA ALA A 20 -15.98 3.67 29.89
C ALA A 20 -16.99 4.65 30.48
N ALA A 21 -17.04 5.88 29.94
CA ALA A 21 -18.10 6.80 30.31
C ALA A 21 -19.40 6.00 30.23
N GLU A 22 -20.09 5.84 31.35
CA GLU A 22 -21.29 5.00 31.46
C GLU A 22 -22.39 5.62 30.61
N ARG A 23 -22.34 5.38 29.29
CA ARG A 23 -23.35 5.81 28.35
C ARG A 23 -24.58 4.95 28.63
N PRO A 24 -25.77 5.54 28.75
CA PRO A 24 -26.99 4.76 28.90
C PRO A 24 -27.17 3.88 27.67
N ALA A 25 -27.74 2.69 27.88
CA ALA A 25 -28.12 1.82 26.77
C ALA A 25 -28.99 2.59 25.77
N GLY A 26 -28.72 2.40 24.48
CA GLY A 26 -29.52 2.99 23.42
C GLY A 26 -30.96 2.46 23.43
N PRO A 27 -31.89 3.17 22.78
CA PRO A 27 -33.33 2.90 22.88
C PRO A 27 -33.76 1.61 22.16
N GLY A 28 -32.91 1.04 21.31
CA GLY A 28 -33.23 -0.18 20.57
C GLY A 28 -32.87 -1.47 21.31
N ARG A 29 -32.96 -2.58 20.57
CA ARG A 29 -32.66 -3.94 21.09
C ARG A 29 -31.42 -4.57 20.48
N THR A 30 -30.87 -3.99 19.42
CA THR A 30 -29.70 -4.55 18.73
C THR A 30 -28.45 -4.40 19.60
N VAL A 31 -27.76 -5.51 19.86
CA VAL A 31 -26.42 -5.53 20.42
C VAL A 31 -25.44 -5.93 19.32
N TRP A 32 -24.55 -5.03 18.93
CA TRP A 32 -23.56 -5.31 17.88
C TRP A 32 -22.44 -6.18 18.45
N LEU A 33 -22.30 -7.41 17.97
CA LEU A 33 -21.17 -8.27 18.27
C LEU A 33 -20.05 -7.99 17.25
N ALA A 34 -19.23 -6.98 17.56
CA ALA A 34 -18.14 -6.50 16.73
C ALA A 34 -16.84 -7.24 17.03
N SER A 35 -16.03 -7.52 16.02
CA SER A 35 -14.67 -8.06 16.18
C SER A 35 -13.94 -8.04 14.86
N TYR A 36 -12.63 -7.81 14.90
CA TYR A 36 -11.78 -8.08 13.74
C TYR A 36 -11.89 -9.58 13.36
N PRO A 37 -11.87 -9.95 12.07
CA PRO A 37 -11.93 -11.35 11.65
C PRO A 37 -10.97 -12.23 12.46
N LYS A 38 -11.44 -13.41 12.88
CA LYS A 38 -10.69 -14.40 13.67
C LYS A 38 -10.37 -14.03 15.14
N SER A 39 -11.07 -13.04 15.70
CA SER A 39 -10.94 -12.66 17.12
C SER A 39 -11.90 -13.38 18.09
N GLY A 40 -12.70 -14.35 17.63
CA GLY A 40 -13.55 -15.18 18.54
C GLY A 40 -15.06 -14.96 18.47
N ASN A 41 -15.56 -14.20 17.48
CA ASN A 41 -16.99 -13.94 17.28
C ASN A 41 -17.87 -15.22 17.32
N THR A 42 -17.44 -16.28 16.63
CA THR A 42 -18.18 -17.55 16.55
C THR A 42 -18.37 -18.20 17.91
N TRP A 43 -17.38 -18.08 18.80
CA TRP A 43 -17.48 -18.67 20.14
C TRP A 43 -18.48 -17.91 21.01
N MET A 44 -18.45 -16.58 20.96
CA MET A 44 -19.44 -15.74 21.64
C MET A 44 -20.88 -16.04 21.17
N ARG A 45 -21.07 -16.21 19.86
CA ARG A 45 -22.36 -16.62 19.30
C ARG A 45 -22.79 -18.01 19.77
N ALA A 46 -21.84 -18.95 19.88
CA ALA A 46 -22.12 -20.29 20.38
C ALA A 46 -22.65 -20.26 21.82
N ILE A 47 -22.03 -19.47 22.69
CA ILE A 47 -22.47 -19.29 24.09
C ILE A 47 -23.88 -18.69 24.12
N VAL A 48 -24.13 -17.60 23.40
CA VAL A 48 -25.45 -16.94 23.38
C VAL A 48 -26.53 -17.82 22.77
N THR A 49 -26.20 -18.61 21.75
CA THR A 49 -27.13 -19.60 21.17
C THR A 49 -27.47 -20.70 22.17
N ALA A 50 -26.47 -21.20 22.91
CA ALA A 50 -26.65 -22.25 23.90
C ALA A 50 -27.48 -21.78 25.10
N LEU A 51 -27.50 -20.48 25.41
CA LEU A 51 -28.42 -19.89 26.40
C LEU A 51 -29.89 -19.92 25.96
N GLY A 52 -30.17 -19.96 24.65
CA GLY A 52 -31.52 -19.99 24.09
C GLY A 52 -32.01 -21.36 23.65
N THR A 53 -31.15 -22.38 23.65
CA THR A 53 -31.41 -23.71 23.06
C THR A 53 -31.34 -24.81 24.13
N HIS A 54 -32.16 -25.85 24.03
CA HIS A 54 -32.06 -27.01 24.93
C HIS A 54 -30.72 -27.76 24.77
N ARG A 55 -30.17 -28.28 25.89
CA ARG A 55 -28.83 -28.92 26.05
C ARG A 55 -28.39 -29.93 24.98
N HIS A 56 -29.30 -30.49 24.19
CA HIS A 56 -29.05 -31.61 23.27
C HIS A 56 -29.25 -31.26 21.78
N LEU A 57 -29.66 -30.03 21.44
CA LEU A 57 -29.97 -29.67 20.06
C LEU A 57 -28.86 -28.91 19.33
N PHE A 58 -27.83 -28.46 20.05
CA PHE A 58 -26.84 -27.50 19.56
C PHE A 58 -25.88 -28.09 18.50
N ALA A 59 -26.04 -27.66 17.24
CA ALA A 59 -25.08 -27.90 16.16
C ALA A 59 -24.46 -26.59 15.66
N VAL A 60 -23.23 -26.64 15.15
CA VAL A 60 -22.48 -25.44 14.73
C VAL A 60 -23.16 -24.61 13.64
N ASN A 61 -24.02 -25.21 12.80
CA ASN A 61 -24.80 -24.48 11.79
C ASN A 61 -26.08 -23.84 12.33
N GLN A 62 -26.44 -24.10 13.59
CA GLN A 62 -27.61 -23.53 14.26
C GLN A 62 -27.30 -22.27 15.08
N LEU A 63 -26.07 -21.73 14.99
CA LEU A 63 -25.67 -20.51 15.72
C LEU A 63 -26.69 -19.37 15.52
N GLY A 64 -27.46 -19.13 16.58
CA GLY A 64 -28.47 -18.10 16.75
C GLY A 64 -27.82 -16.75 16.97
N SER A 65 -27.76 -16.00 15.90
CA SER A 65 -27.65 -14.55 15.91
C SER A 65 -28.35 -14.14 14.62
N GLY A 66 -29.47 -13.43 14.75
CA GLY A 66 -30.27 -12.97 13.62
C GLY A 66 -29.36 -12.40 12.54
N ALA A 67 -29.68 -12.74 11.29
CA ALA A 67 -29.02 -12.34 10.04
C ALA A 67 -27.93 -11.26 10.19
N GLN A 68 -26.73 -11.56 9.69
CA GLN A 68 -25.68 -10.54 9.49
C GLN A 68 -26.34 -9.26 8.93
N PRO A 69 -25.98 -8.07 9.41
CA PRO A 69 -26.37 -6.80 8.77
C PRO A 69 -26.03 -6.77 7.26
N MET A 70 -25.09 -7.64 6.86
CA MET A 70 -24.65 -7.98 5.51
C MET A 70 -25.65 -8.76 4.64
N TYR A 71 -26.80 -9.18 5.17
CA TYR A 71 -27.79 -9.96 4.42
C TYR A 71 -28.38 -9.19 3.23
N VAL A 72 -28.12 -7.89 3.08
CA VAL A 72 -28.36 -7.18 1.81
C VAL A 72 -27.75 -7.95 0.64
N GLY A 73 -26.54 -8.51 0.80
CA GLY A 73 -25.90 -9.31 -0.25
C GLY A 73 -26.67 -10.59 -0.65
N GLY A 74 -27.45 -11.17 0.25
CA GLY A 74 -28.32 -12.33 -0.03
C GLY A 74 -29.78 -11.97 -0.33
N LEU A 75 -30.25 -10.83 0.18
CA LEU A 75 -31.60 -10.32 0.03
C LEU A 75 -31.79 -9.62 -1.32
N LEU A 76 -30.85 -8.76 -1.72
CA LEU A 76 -30.91 -8.02 -2.97
C LEU A 76 -31.02 -8.96 -4.19
N PRO A 77 -30.22 -10.04 -4.30
CA PRO A 77 -30.41 -11.03 -5.36
C PRO A 77 -31.78 -11.71 -5.34
N ALA A 78 -32.40 -11.90 -4.16
CA ALA A 78 -33.75 -12.46 -4.06
C ALA A 78 -34.82 -11.52 -4.65
N PHE A 79 -34.53 -10.22 -4.73
CA PHE A 79 -35.33 -9.22 -5.46
C PHE A 79 -34.82 -8.95 -6.88
N GLY A 80 -33.84 -9.71 -7.37
CA GLY A 80 -33.23 -9.52 -8.69
C GLY A 80 -32.27 -8.33 -8.79
N ILE A 81 -31.80 -7.79 -7.67
CA ILE A 81 -30.84 -6.68 -7.62
C ILE A 81 -29.44 -7.25 -7.39
N ASP A 82 -28.51 -6.97 -8.31
CA ASP A 82 -27.10 -7.27 -8.09
C ASP A 82 -26.50 -6.23 -7.13
N PRO A 83 -25.96 -6.63 -5.96
CA PRO A 83 -25.37 -5.68 -5.01
C PRO A 83 -24.20 -4.88 -5.56
N ARG A 84 -23.58 -5.34 -6.66
CA ARG A 84 -22.50 -4.61 -7.36
C ARG A 84 -23.00 -3.37 -8.10
N TRP A 85 -24.31 -3.21 -8.28
CA TRP A 85 -24.91 -2.01 -8.86
C TRP A 85 -25.08 -0.88 -7.85
N LEU A 86 -24.98 -1.17 -6.56
CA LEU A 86 -25.22 -0.20 -5.49
C LEU A 86 -23.90 0.38 -4.99
N ASP A 87 -23.89 1.68 -4.76
CA ASP A 87 -22.81 2.32 -4.02
C ASP A 87 -22.90 1.99 -2.51
N ARG A 88 -21.84 2.33 -1.76
CA ARG A 88 -21.80 2.09 -0.31
C ARG A 88 -22.97 2.75 0.42
N GLY A 89 -23.33 3.99 0.07
CA GLY A 89 -24.40 4.72 0.73
C GLY A 89 -25.78 4.11 0.47
N GLU A 90 -26.00 3.54 -0.71
CA GLU A 90 -27.21 2.79 -1.05
C GLU A 90 -27.28 1.46 -0.30
N ILE A 91 -26.17 0.74 -0.18
CA ILE A 91 -26.07 -0.47 0.66
C ILE A 91 -26.42 -0.14 2.12
N ASP A 92 -25.88 0.97 2.64
CA ASP A 92 -26.14 1.42 4.01
C ASP A 92 -27.58 1.85 4.24
N LEU A 93 -28.20 2.51 3.26
CA LEU A 93 -29.62 2.85 3.29
C LEU A 93 -30.49 1.59 3.49
N VAL A 94 -30.27 0.56 2.67
CA VAL A 94 -31.05 -0.69 2.75
C VAL A 94 -30.77 -1.42 4.07
N ARG A 95 -29.50 -1.47 4.50
CA ARG A 95 -29.09 -2.05 5.78
C ARG A 95 -29.78 -1.35 6.96
N ASN A 96 -29.77 -0.02 6.97
CA ASN A 96 -30.40 0.80 8.01
C ASN A 96 -31.89 0.46 8.12
N MET A 97 -32.60 0.44 6.99
CA MET A 97 -34.02 0.06 6.93
C MET A 97 -34.27 -1.35 7.49
N LEU A 98 -33.44 -2.34 7.14
CA LEU A 98 -33.57 -3.71 7.65
C LEU A 98 -33.36 -3.80 9.16
N VAL A 99 -32.33 -3.13 9.67
CA VAL A 99 -32.02 -3.11 11.10
C VAL A 99 -33.16 -2.49 11.90
N ARG A 100 -33.73 -1.37 11.43
CA ARG A 100 -34.90 -0.73 12.06
C ARG A 100 -36.13 -1.63 12.00
N ARG A 101 -36.47 -2.17 10.83
CA ARG A 101 -37.64 -3.03 10.63
C ARG A 101 -37.58 -4.30 11.49
N TRP A 102 -36.41 -4.93 11.60
CA TRP A 102 -36.27 -6.08 12.48
C TRP A 102 -36.38 -5.71 13.96
N GLY A 103 -35.96 -4.49 14.35
CA GLY A 103 -36.26 -3.96 15.68
C GLY A 103 -37.78 -3.88 15.93
N GLU A 104 -38.53 -3.30 14.99
CA GLU A 104 -39.98 -3.11 15.10
C GLU A 104 -40.80 -4.42 15.06
N GLN A 105 -40.45 -5.36 14.18
CA GLN A 105 -41.15 -6.65 14.08
C GLN A 105 -41.02 -7.49 15.35
N ASP A 106 -39.90 -7.37 16.06
CA ASP A 106 -39.66 -8.06 17.31
C ASP A 106 -40.34 -7.36 18.51
N ASP A 107 -40.71 -6.08 18.39
CA ASP A 107 -41.51 -5.34 19.39
C ASP A 107 -43.00 -5.73 19.38
N ALA A 108 -43.48 -6.35 18.30
CA ALA A 108 -44.82 -6.94 18.25
C ALA A 108 -44.92 -8.27 19.05
N GLY A 109 -43.80 -8.80 19.53
CA GLY A 109 -43.72 -9.94 20.45
C GLY A 109 -43.47 -9.50 21.89
N THR A 110 -43.98 -10.26 22.88
CA THR A 110 -43.89 -9.97 24.33
C THR A 110 -42.48 -10.05 24.95
N SER A 111 -41.41 -10.23 24.17
CA SER A 111 -40.05 -10.43 24.70
C SER A 111 -39.21 -9.16 24.56
N SER A 112 -38.66 -8.64 25.65
CA SER A 112 -37.78 -7.46 25.72
C SER A 112 -36.28 -7.80 25.54
N ARG A 113 -35.94 -9.06 25.24
CA ARG A 113 -34.57 -9.57 25.24
C ARG A 113 -33.70 -8.92 24.14
N PRO A 114 -32.41 -8.60 24.40
CA PRO A 114 -31.50 -8.03 23.39
C PRO A 114 -31.21 -9.01 22.24
N ILE A 115 -30.92 -8.46 21.06
CA ILE A 115 -30.69 -9.21 19.82
C ILE A 115 -29.24 -9.00 19.37
N LEU A 116 -28.42 -10.05 19.44
CA LEU A 116 -27.04 -9.97 19.00
C LEU A 116 -26.91 -10.03 17.48
N ARG A 117 -26.18 -9.08 16.90
CA ARG A 117 -25.87 -9.00 15.46
C ARG A 117 -24.37 -8.94 15.23
N LYS A 118 -23.83 -9.96 14.57
CA LYS A 118 -22.42 -10.04 14.21
C LYS A 118 -22.04 -8.97 13.19
N THR A 119 -20.91 -8.30 13.39
CA THR A 119 -20.24 -7.46 12.39
C THR A 119 -18.72 -7.61 12.49
N HIS A 120 -18.04 -7.43 11.35
CA HIS A 120 -16.58 -7.25 11.27
C HIS A 120 -16.21 -5.85 10.78
N GLU A 121 -17.21 -4.99 10.54
CA GLU A 121 -16.95 -3.62 10.09
C GLU A 121 -16.41 -2.76 11.21
N VAL A 122 -15.53 -1.83 10.86
CA VAL A 122 -15.23 -0.67 11.70
C VAL A 122 -16.52 0.07 12.03
N TYR A 123 -16.58 0.68 13.21
CA TYR A 123 -17.64 1.64 13.48
C TYR A 123 -17.45 2.86 12.58
N ARG A 124 -18.54 3.37 12.02
CA ARG A 124 -18.54 4.57 11.20
C ARG A 124 -19.87 5.28 11.31
N GLU A 125 -19.81 6.60 11.34
CA GLU A 125 -20.98 7.45 11.22
C GLU A 125 -21.52 7.41 9.79
N GLY A 126 -22.80 7.71 9.63
CA GLY A 126 -23.44 7.84 8.33
C GLY A 126 -24.41 9.00 8.33
N ALA A 127 -24.76 9.50 7.15
CA ALA A 127 -25.81 10.49 7.00
C ALA A 127 -27.14 9.94 7.54
N ALA A 128 -28.06 10.84 7.93
CA ALA A 128 -29.37 10.45 8.45
C ALA A 128 -30.09 9.47 7.51
N GLY A 129 -30.51 8.32 8.03
CA GLY A 129 -31.13 7.22 7.27
C GLY A 129 -30.15 6.29 6.55
N ARG A 130 -28.86 6.62 6.52
CA ARG A 130 -27.75 5.80 5.97
C ARG A 130 -26.73 5.45 7.05
N GLU A 131 -27.11 5.53 8.33
CA GLU A 131 -26.24 5.12 9.42
C GLU A 131 -26.07 3.59 9.38
N PRO A 132 -24.85 3.03 9.31
CA PRO A 132 -24.66 1.58 9.33
C PRO A 132 -25.08 0.96 10.68
N PHE A 133 -24.99 1.77 11.74
CA PHE A 133 -25.32 1.42 13.12
C PHE A 133 -26.37 2.42 13.66
N PRO A 134 -27.65 2.32 13.24
CA PRO A 134 -28.67 3.30 13.62
C PRO A 134 -28.90 3.30 15.13
N LEU A 135 -28.70 4.46 15.77
CA LEU A 135 -28.90 4.63 17.21
C LEU A 135 -30.32 4.24 17.64
N SER A 136 -31.33 4.58 16.84
CA SER A 136 -32.73 4.27 17.13
C SER A 136 -33.02 2.77 17.30
N ALA A 137 -32.21 1.89 16.70
CA ALA A 137 -32.36 0.44 16.79
C ALA A 137 -31.26 -0.24 17.61
N THR A 138 -30.25 0.53 18.07
CA THR A 138 -29.09 0.02 18.78
C THR A 138 -29.26 0.17 20.29
N ARG A 139 -28.90 -0.88 21.02
CA ARG A 139 -28.82 -0.93 22.49
C ARG A 139 -27.40 -0.71 22.98
N ALA A 140 -26.47 -1.48 22.43
CA ALA A 140 -25.06 -1.52 22.85
C ALA A 140 -24.20 -2.21 21.78
N ALA A 141 -22.90 -2.28 22.01
CA ALA A 141 -22.00 -3.19 21.31
C ALA A 141 -21.18 -4.03 22.29
N ILE A 142 -20.80 -5.23 21.88
CA ILE A 142 -19.75 -6.04 22.48
C ILE A 142 -18.61 -6.10 21.47
N LEU A 143 -17.48 -5.50 21.81
CA LEU A 143 -16.27 -5.55 21.01
C LEU A 143 -15.39 -6.68 21.51
N VAL A 144 -15.24 -7.73 20.72
CA VAL A 144 -14.30 -8.83 21.02
C VAL A 144 -12.96 -8.55 20.36
N VAL A 145 -11.90 -8.41 21.16
CA VAL A 145 -10.51 -8.25 20.71
C VAL A 145 -9.69 -9.50 21.02
N ARG A 146 -8.63 -9.72 20.25
CA ARG A 146 -7.67 -10.82 20.44
C ARG A 146 -6.28 -10.33 20.07
N ASP A 147 -5.24 -10.87 20.71
CA ASP A 147 -3.85 -10.55 20.40
C ASP A 147 -3.59 -10.63 18.88
N PRO A 148 -3.14 -9.55 18.22
CA PRO A 148 -3.00 -9.50 16.77
C PRO A 148 -2.02 -10.57 16.25
N ARG A 149 -1.08 -11.03 17.09
CA ARG A 149 -0.16 -12.13 16.77
C ARG A 149 -0.88 -13.47 16.62
N ASP A 150 -1.82 -13.78 17.50
CA ASP A 150 -2.67 -14.97 17.35
C ASP A 150 -3.70 -14.81 16.22
N VAL A 151 -4.19 -13.58 15.99
CA VAL A 151 -5.09 -13.27 14.87
C VAL A 151 -4.38 -13.56 13.55
N ALA A 152 -3.14 -13.07 13.35
CA ALA A 152 -2.36 -13.31 12.13
C ALA A 152 -2.22 -14.81 11.80
N CYS A 153 -1.88 -15.63 12.81
CA CYS A 153 -1.78 -17.10 12.66
C CYS A 153 -3.12 -17.76 12.31
N SER A 154 -4.24 -17.20 12.75
CA SER A 154 -5.57 -17.73 12.45
C SER A 154 -6.14 -17.19 11.14
N TYR A 155 -5.68 -16.03 10.69
CA TYR A 155 -6.15 -15.31 9.51
C TYR A 155 -5.55 -15.89 8.23
N ALA A 156 -4.23 -16.15 8.21
CA ALA A 156 -3.50 -16.72 7.07
C ALA A 156 -4.20 -17.94 6.43
N PRO A 157 -4.40 -19.08 7.13
CA PRO A 157 -5.02 -20.26 6.51
C PRO A 157 -6.49 -20.04 6.14
N PHE A 158 -7.20 -19.16 6.85
CA PHE A 158 -8.63 -18.89 6.59
C PHE A 158 -8.83 -18.14 5.27
N PHE A 159 -7.95 -17.18 4.98
CA PHE A 159 -7.98 -16.40 3.74
C PHE A 159 -7.13 -17.00 2.62
N GLY A 160 -6.37 -18.07 2.88
CA GLY A 160 -5.46 -18.67 1.91
C GLY A 160 -4.24 -17.80 1.62
N LEU A 161 -3.77 -17.07 2.63
CA LEU A 161 -2.55 -16.28 2.62
C LEU A 161 -1.43 -17.05 3.34
N ASP A 162 -0.18 -16.68 3.07
CA ASP A 162 0.92 -16.98 3.98
C ASP A 162 0.88 -16.06 5.21
N ILE A 163 1.81 -16.27 6.14
CA ILE A 163 1.85 -15.49 7.38
C ILE A 163 2.22 -14.03 7.10
N ASP A 164 3.15 -13.76 6.19
CA ASP A 164 3.57 -12.39 5.87
C ASP A 164 2.43 -11.59 5.23
N GLY A 165 1.67 -12.19 4.30
CA GLY A 165 0.47 -11.59 3.73
C GLY A 165 -0.63 -11.34 4.76
N SER A 166 -0.71 -12.17 5.82
CA SER A 166 -1.61 -11.97 6.95
C SER A 166 -1.17 -10.80 7.83
N VAL A 167 0.12 -10.70 8.18
CA VAL A 167 0.71 -9.58 8.92
C VAL A 167 0.46 -8.26 8.19
N ASP A 168 0.70 -8.23 6.88
CA ASP A 168 0.45 -7.05 6.06
C ASP A 168 -1.05 -6.70 5.97
N ALA A 169 -1.94 -7.68 5.94
CA ALA A 169 -3.38 -7.43 5.94
C ALA A 169 -3.88 -6.81 7.26
N LEU A 170 -3.33 -7.25 8.40
CA LEU A 170 -3.69 -6.70 9.71
C LEU A 170 -3.25 -5.25 9.88
N GLY A 171 -2.13 -4.86 9.25
CA GLY A 171 -1.58 -3.49 9.32
C GLY A 171 -2.16 -2.51 8.31
N ARG A 172 -3.05 -2.91 7.40
CA ARG A 172 -3.59 -2.03 6.34
C ARG A 172 -5.04 -1.65 6.62
N ASP A 173 -5.33 -0.35 6.53
CA ASP A 173 -6.69 0.13 6.30
C ASP A 173 -7.07 -0.12 4.84
N LEU A 174 -7.44 -1.37 4.54
CA LEU A 174 -7.76 -1.77 3.17
C LEU A 174 -8.94 -0.93 2.64
N PRO A 175 -8.80 -0.29 1.45
CA PRO A 175 -9.90 0.39 0.81
C PRO A 175 -11.07 -0.54 0.52
N GLU A 176 -12.23 0.07 0.34
CA GLU A 176 -13.50 -0.56 0.03
C GLU A 176 -13.38 -1.50 -1.19
N GLY A 177 -13.19 -2.81 -1.00
CA GLY A 177 -13.12 -3.69 -2.18
C GLY A 177 -12.94 -5.18 -1.99
N LYS A 178 -12.59 -5.68 -0.80
CA LYS A 178 -12.43 -7.13 -0.56
C LYS A 178 -13.26 -7.61 0.63
N ALA A 179 -14.59 -7.63 0.48
CA ALA A 179 -15.41 -8.56 1.24
C ALA A 179 -15.86 -9.68 0.29
N SER A 180 -15.78 -10.96 0.59
CA SER A 180 -15.82 -11.64 1.88
C SER A 180 -15.10 -13.00 1.78
N PRO A 181 -14.64 -13.58 2.90
CA PRO A 181 -14.10 -14.94 2.94
C PRO A 181 -15.13 -16.03 2.61
N ALA A 182 -16.43 -15.69 2.63
CA ALA A 182 -17.52 -16.62 2.37
C ALA A 182 -18.70 -15.88 1.70
N ASN A 183 -18.70 -15.79 0.38
CA ASN A 183 -19.87 -15.49 -0.45
C ASN A 183 -20.66 -14.19 -0.15
N SER A 184 -20.07 -13.16 0.48
CA SER A 184 -20.74 -11.85 0.56
C SER A 184 -20.44 -11.04 -0.70
N SER A 185 -21.50 -10.57 -1.35
CA SER A 185 -21.49 -9.73 -2.56
C SER A 185 -21.37 -8.23 -2.25
N THR A 186 -21.28 -7.85 -0.98
CA THR A 186 -21.19 -6.45 -0.52
C THR A 186 -19.91 -6.23 0.28
N VAL A 187 -19.29 -5.06 0.07
CA VAL A 187 -18.03 -4.62 0.69
C VAL A 187 -18.21 -4.38 2.20
N GLN A 188 -17.22 -4.82 2.99
CA GLN A 188 -17.10 -4.56 4.43
C GLN A 188 -15.78 -3.83 4.70
N PRO A 189 -15.81 -2.60 5.25
CA PRO A 189 -14.60 -1.96 5.75
C PRO A 189 -14.18 -2.59 7.07
N TRP A 190 -13.12 -3.39 7.08
CA TRP A 190 -12.57 -3.93 8.34
C TRP A 190 -11.52 -3.04 8.98
N GLY A 191 -10.88 -2.16 8.21
CA GLY A 191 -9.70 -1.43 8.66
C GLY A 191 -8.51 -2.36 8.96
N SER A 192 -7.46 -1.79 9.53
CA SER A 192 -6.41 -2.50 10.25
C SER A 192 -6.94 -3.06 11.57
N TRP A 193 -6.17 -3.94 12.23
CA TRP A 193 -6.55 -4.44 13.56
C TRP A 193 -6.70 -3.30 14.58
N SER A 194 -5.79 -2.32 14.56
CA SER A 194 -5.84 -1.14 15.44
C SER A 194 -7.06 -0.29 15.11
N SER A 195 -7.21 0.17 13.87
CA SER A 195 -8.29 1.11 13.49
C SER A 195 -9.67 0.49 13.69
N HIS A 196 -9.81 -0.83 13.55
CA HIS A 196 -11.03 -1.53 13.94
C HIS A 196 -11.33 -1.34 15.42
N ALA A 197 -10.39 -1.64 16.33
CA ALA A 197 -10.58 -1.44 17.75
C ALA A 197 -10.82 0.04 18.09
N ASP A 198 -10.01 0.95 17.51
CA ASP A 198 -10.10 2.40 17.70
C ASP A 198 -11.50 2.91 17.38
N SER A 199 -12.05 2.52 16.22
CA SER A 199 -13.34 2.99 15.74
C SER A 199 -14.48 2.68 16.71
N TRP A 200 -14.48 1.48 17.30
CA TRP A 200 -15.51 1.03 18.25
C TRP A 200 -15.29 1.58 19.66
N LEU A 201 -14.06 1.94 20.02
CA LEU A 201 -13.71 2.53 21.32
C LEU A 201 -13.71 4.07 21.29
N ALA A 202 -14.02 4.67 20.15
CA ALA A 202 -14.04 6.12 19.97
C ALA A 202 -15.19 6.78 20.74
N ASP A 203 -14.96 8.01 21.20
CA ASP A 203 -15.97 8.81 21.88
C ASP A 203 -17.16 9.21 20.97
N SER A 204 -17.02 9.07 19.65
CA SER A 204 -18.10 9.28 18.68
C SER A 204 -19.18 8.21 18.74
N VAL A 205 -18.93 7.02 19.29
CA VAL A 205 -19.92 5.92 19.32
C VAL A 205 -21.08 6.25 20.26
N PRO A 206 -22.33 6.46 19.80
CA PRO A 206 -23.40 7.07 20.60
C PRO A 206 -24.09 6.12 21.59
N PHE A 207 -23.56 4.91 21.79
CA PHE A 207 -24.11 3.87 22.65
C PHE A 207 -22.98 3.14 23.40
N PRO A 208 -23.26 2.44 24.52
CA PRO A 208 -22.22 1.74 25.28
C PRO A 208 -21.55 0.62 24.47
N VAL A 209 -20.24 0.51 24.62
CA VAL A 209 -19.41 -0.54 24.02
C VAL A 209 -18.70 -1.32 25.13
N HIS A 210 -18.98 -2.62 25.22
CA HIS A 210 -18.40 -3.53 26.19
C HIS A 210 -17.23 -4.27 25.54
N LEU A 211 -16.02 -3.98 26.01
CA LEU A 211 -14.80 -4.63 25.55
C LEU A 211 -14.64 -6.01 26.20
N VAL A 212 -14.38 -7.02 25.37
CA VAL A 212 -14.10 -8.39 25.81
C VAL A 212 -12.82 -8.88 25.12
N ARG A 213 -11.80 -9.25 25.91
CA ARG A 213 -10.63 -9.92 25.36
C ARG A 213 -10.90 -11.42 25.21
N TYR A 214 -10.50 -11.98 24.07
CA TYR A 214 -10.57 -13.42 23.83
C TYR A 214 -9.80 -14.21 24.88
N GLU A 215 -8.68 -13.67 25.36
CA GLU A 215 -7.84 -14.29 26.37
C GLU A 215 -8.55 -14.39 27.73
N ASP A 216 -9.28 -13.35 28.12
CA ASP A 216 -10.06 -13.31 29.37
C ASP A 216 -11.25 -14.25 29.25
N LEU A 217 -11.97 -14.20 28.13
CA LEU A 217 -13.06 -15.13 27.81
C LEU A 217 -12.59 -16.60 27.85
N LYS A 218 -11.38 -16.88 27.39
CA LYS A 218 -10.79 -18.21 27.43
C LYS A 218 -10.40 -18.65 28.84
N SER A 219 -9.90 -17.73 29.66
CA SER A 219 -9.48 -18.01 31.03
C SER A 219 -10.67 -18.21 31.96
N ASP A 220 -11.66 -17.31 31.90
CA ASP A 220 -12.87 -17.34 32.71
C ASP A 220 -14.05 -16.74 31.93
N ALA A 221 -14.71 -17.59 31.14
CA ALA A 221 -15.82 -17.14 30.31
C ALA A 221 -17.02 -16.63 31.13
N VAL A 222 -17.29 -17.24 32.28
CA VAL A 222 -18.45 -16.90 33.11
C VAL A 222 -18.22 -15.54 33.76
N GLY A 223 -17.07 -15.35 34.42
CA GLY A 223 -16.71 -14.09 35.04
C GLY A 223 -16.55 -12.94 34.04
N THR A 224 -16.09 -13.23 32.82
CA THR A 224 -15.96 -12.23 31.75
C THR A 224 -17.32 -11.80 31.19
N LEU A 225 -18.26 -12.75 30.98
CA LEU A 225 -19.51 -12.48 30.27
C LEU A 225 -20.67 -12.07 31.18
N ALA A 226 -20.72 -12.52 32.43
CA ALA A 226 -21.79 -12.16 33.36
C ALA A 226 -22.01 -10.63 33.49
N PRO A 227 -21.00 -9.79 33.75
CA PRO A 227 -21.21 -8.34 33.85
C PRO A 227 -21.59 -7.70 32.51
N VAL A 228 -21.08 -8.23 31.39
CA VAL A 228 -21.44 -7.75 30.05
C VAL A 228 -22.92 -8.04 29.76
N PHE A 229 -23.37 -9.25 30.07
CA PHE A 229 -24.75 -9.69 29.87
C PHE A 229 -25.74 -8.93 30.74
N ASP A 230 -25.41 -8.69 32.00
CA ASP A 230 -26.21 -7.82 32.87
C ASP A 230 -26.33 -6.41 32.29
N ALA A 231 -25.21 -5.78 31.91
CA ALA A 231 -25.21 -4.43 31.36
C ALA A 231 -26.00 -4.28 30.05
N ILE A 232 -25.97 -5.30 29.17
CA ILE A 232 -26.79 -5.31 27.95
C ILE A 232 -28.22 -5.81 28.17
N GLY A 233 -28.62 -6.16 29.39
CA GLY A 233 -29.96 -6.71 29.70
C GLY A 233 -30.22 -8.10 29.12
N LEU A 234 -29.17 -8.91 28.90
CA LEU A 234 -29.31 -10.32 28.56
C LEU A 234 -29.37 -11.15 29.84
N GLU A 235 -30.58 -11.31 30.38
CA GLU A 235 -30.78 -12.06 31.62
C GLU A 235 -30.39 -13.55 31.46
N CYS A 236 -29.48 -14.00 32.32
CA CYS A 236 -29.16 -15.40 32.57
C CYS A 236 -28.54 -15.56 33.97
N THR A 237 -28.85 -16.66 34.64
CA THR A 237 -28.16 -17.05 35.88
C THR A 237 -26.74 -17.53 35.59
N GLU A 238 -25.86 -17.46 36.59
CA GLU A 238 -24.48 -17.97 36.48
C GLU A 238 -24.45 -19.45 36.09
N THR A 239 -25.38 -20.25 36.62
CA THR A 239 -25.54 -21.67 36.28
C THR A 239 -25.93 -21.90 34.82
N GLU A 240 -26.82 -21.07 34.26
CA GLU A 240 -27.20 -21.14 32.84
C GLU A 240 -26.03 -20.74 31.95
N LEU A 241 -25.31 -19.68 32.32
CA LEU A 241 -24.12 -19.22 31.59
C LEU A 241 -23.03 -20.28 31.60
N ALA A 242 -22.72 -20.87 32.75
CA ALA A 242 -21.75 -21.97 32.86
C ALA A 242 -22.16 -23.18 31.99
N ALA A 243 -23.45 -23.54 31.99
CA ALA A 243 -23.94 -24.63 31.15
C ALA A 243 -23.87 -24.30 29.64
N ALA A 244 -24.06 -23.04 29.26
CA ALA A 244 -23.92 -22.58 27.88
C ALA A 244 -22.45 -22.54 27.42
N VAL A 245 -21.54 -22.06 28.28
CA VAL A 245 -20.09 -22.09 28.05
C VAL A 245 -19.59 -23.52 27.84
N GLU A 246 -20.02 -24.44 28.70
CA GLU A 246 -19.67 -25.87 28.61
C GLU A 246 -20.19 -26.49 27.30
N GLN A 247 -21.40 -26.14 26.84
CA GLN A 247 -21.92 -26.58 25.54
C GLN A 247 -21.14 -26.00 24.36
N ALA A 248 -20.71 -24.74 24.48
CA ALA A 248 -19.96 -24.01 23.46
C ALA A 248 -18.45 -24.27 23.49
N ARG A 249 -17.97 -25.31 24.19
CA ARG A 249 -16.54 -25.61 24.26
C ARG A 249 -15.93 -25.86 22.88
N PHE A 250 -14.66 -25.47 22.76
CA PHE A 250 -13.92 -25.53 21.51
C PHE A 250 -13.86 -26.95 20.91
N ASP A 251 -13.57 -27.96 21.74
CA ASP A 251 -13.53 -29.38 21.33
C ASP A 251 -14.88 -29.87 20.80
N ARG A 252 -15.99 -29.46 21.43
CA ARG A 252 -17.35 -29.77 20.97
C ARG A 252 -17.70 -29.08 19.66
N LEU A 253 -17.35 -27.80 19.51
CA LEU A 253 -17.55 -27.06 18.26
C LEU A 253 -16.75 -27.66 17.11
N GLN A 254 -15.48 -28.03 17.37
CA GLN A 254 -14.64 -28.73 16.41
C GLN A 254 -15.21 -30.09 16.03
N GLN A 255 -15.74 -30.85 16.99
CA GLN A 255 -16.41 -32.13 16.71
C GLN A 255 -17.69 -31.94 15.90
N SER A 256 -18.48 -30.89 16.19
CA SER A 256 -19.68 -30.55 15.41
C SER A 256 -19.31 -30.20 13.96
N GLU A 257 -18.26 -29.39 13.73
CA GLU A 257 -17.74 -29.12 12.40
C GLU A 257 -17.34 -30.40 11.66
N ARG A 258 -16.66 -31.35 12.31
CA ARG A 258 -16.28 -32.63 11.68
C ARG A 258 -17.50 -33.47 11.26
N ASN A 259 -18.58 -33.41 12.05
CA ASN A 259 -19.76 -34.24 11.83
C ASN A 259 -20.67 -33.69 10.72
N VAL A 260 -20.89 -32.37 10.68
CA VAL A 260 -21.89 -31.75 9.79
C VAL A 260 -21.33 -30.65 8.87
N GLY A 261 -20.02 -30.41 8.91
CA GLY A 261 -19.39 -29.26 8.28
C GLY A 261 -19.77 -27.95 8.96
N PHE A 262 -19.11 -26.86 8.58
CA PHE A 262 -19.50 -25.52 9.01
C PHE A 262 -19.60 -24.58 7.81
N ARG A 263 -20.75 -23.92 7.67
CA ARG A 263 -21.05 -23.06 6.50
C ARG A 263 -20.15 -21.83 6.39
N GLU A 264 -19.51 -21.40 7.48
CA GLU A 264 -18.54 -20.29 7.47
C GLU A 264 -17.09 -20.78 7.26
N THR A 265 -16.86 -22.08 7.05
CA THR A 265 -15.53 -22.60 6.71
C THR A 265 -15.16 -22.19 5.29
N SER A 266 -14.04 -21.47 5.17
CA SER A 266 -13.48 -21.06 3.88
C SER A 266 -13.05 -22.28 3.07
N ARG A 267 -13.25 -22.24 1.74
CA ARG A 267 -12.75 -23.27 0.82
C ARG A 267 -11.21 -23.38 0.81
N LYS A 268 -10.52 -22.39 1.38
CA LYS A 268 -9.05 -22.33 1.46
C LYS A 268 -8.48 -23.02 2.70
N THR A 269 -9.32 -23.50 3.61
CA THR A 269 -8.88 -24.14 4.85
C THR A 269 -9.56 -25.49 5.07
N ALA A 270 -8.83 -26.42 5.70
CA ALA A 270 -9.35 -27.75 6.02
C ALA A 270 -10.31 -27.76 7.22
N SER A 271 -10.19 -26.78 8.13
CA SER A 271 -11.06 -26.66 9.31
C SER A 271 -11.14 -25.21 9.79
N PHE A 272 -12.30 -24.80 10.28
CA PHE A 272 -12.53 -23.49 10.88
C PHE A 272 -12.03 -23.45 12.33
N PHE A 273 -12.28 -24.51 13.11
CA PHE A 273 -11.82 -24.63 14.49
C PHE A 273 -10.44 -25.29 14.54
N ARG A 274 -9.36 -24.49 14.40
CA ARG A 274 -7.97 -24.98 14.32
C ARG A 274 -7.39 -25.42 15.68
N ARG A 275 -7.02 -24.45 16.54
CA ARG A 275 -6.40 -24.73 17.86
C ARG A 275 -7.17 -24.20 19.07
N GLY A 276 -7.90 -23.10 18.92
CA GLY A 276 -8.62 -22.48 20.06
C GLY A 276 -7.71 -21.95 21.18
N THR A 277 -6.40 -21.90 20.95
CA THR A 277 -5.40 -21.50 21.94
C THR A 277 -5.14 -19.99 21.93
N SER A 278 -4.49 -19.52 23.00
CA SER A 278 -3.99 -18.15 23.15
C SER A 278 -2.48 -18.26 23.38
N GLY A 279 -1.70 -17.33 22.82
CA GLY A 279 -0.25 -17.37 22.85
C GLY A 279 0.40 -18.38 21.89
N GLY A 280 -0.36 -18.99 20.98
CA GLY A 280 0.16 -19.97 20.02
C GLY A 280 1.09 -19.34 18.98
N TRP A 281 0.97 -18.02 18.78
CA TRP A 281 1.88 -17.24 17.95
C TRP A 281 3.36 -17.40 18.28
N ARG A 282 3.72 -17.72 19.54
CA ARG A 282 5.12 -17.91 19.97
C ARG A 282 5.83 -19.07 19.25
N GLU A 283 5.07 -20.04 18.78
CA GLU A 283 5.58 -21.21 18.04
C GLU A 283 5.40 -21.06 16.53
N GLU A 284 4.50 -20.17 16.08
CA GLU A 284 4.11 -20.04 14.67
C GLU A 284 4.76 -18.84 13.97
N LEU A 285 5.10 -17.78 14.70
CA LEU A 285 5.65 -16.55 14.12
C LEU A 285 7.17 -16.47 14.32
N THR A 286 7.85 -15.94 13.30
CA THR A 286 9.26 -15.55 13.42
C THR A 286 9.40 -14.24 14.20
N ALA A 287 10.60 -13.95 14.69
CA ALA A 287 10.89 -12.68 15.38
C ALA A 287 10.57 -11.46 14.49
N THR A 288 10.90 -11.53 13.20
CA THR A 288 10.59 -10.47 12.22
C THR A 288 9.08 -10.24 12.05
N GLN A 289 8.27 -11.31 12.03
CA GLN A 289 6.82 -11.21 11.93
C GLN A 289 6.20 -10.63 13.21
N VAL A 290 6.73 -10.99 14.38
CA VAL A 290 6.33 -10.39 15.65
C VAL A 290 6.66 -8.90 15.67
N ALA A 291 7.88 -8.52 15.29
CA ALA A 291 8.30 -7.12 15.22
C ALA A 291 7.40 -6.30 14.28
N ALA A 292 7.04 -6.84 13.11
CA ALA A 292 6.17 -6.16 12.15
C ALA A 292 4.76 -5.90 12.70
N LEU A 293 4.14 -6.89 13.38
CA LEU A 293 2.84 -6.70 14.02
C LEU A 293 2.91 -5.71 15.18
N GLU A 294 3.95 -5.81 16.01
CA GLU A 294 4.12 -4.89 17.13
C GLU A 294 4.46 -3.48 16.68
N ALA A 295 5.10 -3.29 15.52
CA ALA A 295 5.32 -1.99 14.91
C ALA A 295 4.00 -1.35 14.48
N ASP A 296 3.12 -2.11 13.80
CA ASP A 296 1.83 -1.62 13.30
C ASP A 296 0.79 -1.36 14.42
N HIS A 297 0.85 -2.12 15.51
CA HIS A 297 -0.23 -2.18 16.50
C HIS A 297 0.19 -1.84 17.94
N ALA A 298 1.43 -1.36 18.13
CA ALA A 298 2.05 -1.05 19.42
C ALA A 298 1.11 -0.39 20.44
N GLU A 299 0.56 0.76 20.08
CA GLU A 299 -0.23 1.63 20.96
C GLU A 299 -1.50 0.91 21.42
N ARG A 300 -2.30 0.42 20.47
CA ARG A 300 -3.53 -0.29 20.77
C ARG A 300 -3.27 -1.62 21.51
N MET A 301 -2.16 -2.30 21.22
CA MET A 301 -1.76 -3.50 21.95
C MET A 301 -1.49 -3.19 23.43
N ASP A 302 -0.73 -2.14 23.71
CA ASP A 302 -0.40 -1.72 25.08
C ASP A 302 -1.66 -1.31 25.85
N GLU A 303 -2.53 -0.50 25.25
CA GLU A 303 -3.80 -0.08 25.86
C GLU A 303 -4.73 -1.26 26.19
N LEU A 304 -4.74 -2.29 25.34
CA LEU A 304 -5.52 -3.51 25.56
C LEU A 304 -4.82 -4.51 26.50
N GLY A 305 -3.60 -4.21 26.96
CA GLY A 305 -2.84 -5.04 27.90
C GLY A 305 -2.19 -6.26 27.26
N TYR A 306 -1.75 -6.14 26.00
CA TYR A 306 -0.94 -7.13 25.31
C TYR A 306 0.54 -6.78 25.43
N GLY A 307 1.32 -7.64 26.11
CA GLY A 307 2.76 -7.42 26.29
C GLY A 307 3.52 -7.41 24.96
N LEU A 308 4.34 -6.38 24.78
CA LEU A 308 5.23 -6.17 23.64
C LEU A 308 6.59 -6.83 23.93
N THR A 309 7.23 -7.36 22.89
CA THR A 309 8.49 -8.11 23.02
C THR A 309 9.65 -7.49 22.24
N THR A 310 9.34 -6.61 21.29
CA THR A 310 10.30 -5.92 20.42
C THR A 310 10.68 -4.57 21.03
N ASP A 311 11.94 -4.18 20.86
CA ASP A 311 12.46 -2.91 21.37
C ASP A 311 11.67 -1.70 20.80
N PRO A 312 11.33 -0.67 21.61
CA PRO A 312 10.58 0.49 21.12
C PRO A 312 11.25 1.25 19.97
N VAL A 313 12.58 1.34 19.93
CA VAL A 313 13.31 2.03 18.84
C VAL A 313 13.24 1.22 17.56
N GLU A 314 13.44 -0.10 17.66
CA GLU A 314 13.29 -1.01 16.52
C GLU A 314 11.87 -0.96 15.93
N ARG A 315 10.84 -0.97 16.79
CA ARG A 315 9.44 -0.88 16.34
C ARG A 315 9.13 0.44 15.63
N ALA A 316 9.61 1.56 16.16
CA ALA A 316 9.38 2.86 15.54
C ALA A 316 10.02 2.94 14.15
N ALA A 317 11.26 2.48 14.01
CA ALA A 317 11.93 2.42 12.70
C ALA A 317 11.19 1.51 11.71
N LEU A 318 10.74 0.34 12.16
CA LEU A 318 10.01 -0.60 11.32
C LEU A 318 8.63 -0.06 10.91
N PHE A 319 7.93 0.66 11.80
CA PHE A 319 6.67 1.33 11.49
C PHE A 319 6.83 2.33 10.35
N GLU A 320 7.83 3.20 10.41
CA GLU A 320 8.11 4.20 9.36
C GLU A 320 8.39 3.55 7.99
N VAL A 321 9.18 2.47 7.98
CA VAL A 321 9.46 1.69 6.76
C VAL A 321 8.17 1.10 6.17
N ARG A 322 7.31 0.52 7.02
CA ARG A 322 6.05 -0.10 6.59
C ARG A 322 5.03 0.92 6.10
N GLU A 323 4.88 2.05 6.81
CA GLU A 323 4.01 3.15 6.39
C GLU A 323 4.48 3.78 5.09
N SER A 324 5.79 4.00 4.93
CA SER A 324 6.32 4.47 3.64
C SER A 324 5.98 3.50 2.51
N ARG A 325 6.17 2.20 2.72
CA ARG A 325 5.79 1.17 1.73
C ARG A 325 4.32 1.28 1.35
N ARG A 326 3.40 1.42 2.31
CA ARG A 326 1.96 1.59 2.06
C ARG A 326 1.68 2.88 1.29
N ARG A 327 2.26 4.01 1.68
CA ARG A 327 2.11 5.31 1.00
C ARG A 327 2.57 5.24 -0.45
N GLN A 328 3.66 4.52 -0.71
CA GLN A 328 4.17 4.34 -2.06
C GLN A 328 3.31 3.37 -2.87
N GLU A 329 2.87 2.25 -2.32
CA GLU A 329 1.90 1.37 -2.96
C GLU A 329 0.62 2.12 -3.37
N ALA A 330 0.13 3.04 -2.53
CA ALA A 330 -1.03 3.87 -2.85
C ALA A 330 -0.78 4.93 -3.95
N ALA A 331 0.48 5.32 -4.18
CA ALA A 331 0.83 6.36 -5.14
C ALA A 331 0.87 5.88 -6.60
N GLU A 332 0.68 4.57 -6.84
CA GLU A 332 0.67 3.96 -8.17
C GLU A 332 1.87 4.36 -9.04
N TRP A 333 3.05 4.51 -8.41
CA TRP A 333 4.29 4.99 -9.04
C TRP A 333 4.75 4.17 -10.24
N TRP A 334 4.25 2.94 -10.36
CA TRP A 334 4.52 2.03 -11.47
C TRP A 334 3.69 2.32 -12.72
N ARG A 335 2.62 3.11 -12.62
CA ARG A 335 1.76 3.40 -13.77
C ARG A 335 2.51 4.24 -14.79
N LEU A 336 2.52 3.75 -16.02
CA LEU A 336 2.92 4.49 -17.21
C LEU A 336 1.68 4.82 -18.04
N PRO A 337 1.72 5.89 -18.86
CA PRO A 337 0.65 6.15 -19.83
C PRO A 337 0.42 4.93 -20.74
N GLU A 338 -0.84 4.55 -20.98
CA GLU A 338 -1.20 3.35 -21.77
C GLU A 338 -0.52 3.33 -23.15
N ARG A 339 -0.34 4.51 -23.77
CA ARG A 339 0.37 4.69 -25.05
C ARG A 339 1.80 4.16 -25.05
N MET A 340 2.46 4.06 -23.90
CA MET A 340 3.79 3.46 -23.80
C MET A 340 3.74 1.96 -24.08
N GLY A 341 2.59 1.30 -23.93
CA GLY A 341 2.41 -0.13 -24.19
C GLY A 341 3.31 -1.03 -23.32
N ILE A 342 3.70 -0.55 -22.14
CA ILE A 342 4.50 -1.30 -21.16
C ILE A 342 3.58 -1.64 -20.00
N GLU A 343 3.27 -2.92 -19.83
CA GLU A 343 2.58 -3.43 -18.67
C GLU A 343 3.58 -3.52 -17.50
N VAL A 344 3.34 -2.73 -16.46
CA VAL A 344 4.20 -2.71 -15.27
C VAL A 344 3.52 -3.45 -14.13
N THR A 345 4.20 -4.46 -13.59
CA THR A 345 3.77 -5.23 -12.43
C THR A 345 4.80 -5.12 -11.32
N VAL A 346 4.35 -5.10 -10.07
CA VAL A 346 5.23 -5.14 -8.90
C VAL A 346 5.27 -6.57 -8.38
N GLY A 347 6.47 -7.15 -8.27
CA GLY A 347 6.62 -8.55 -7.88
C GLY A 347 8.07 -9.03 -7.93
N PRO A 348 8.33 -10.27 -7.49
CA PRO A 348 9.68 -10.84 -7.47
C PRO A 348 10.23 -11.05 -8.89
N VAL A 349 11.55 -10.88 -9.05
CA VAL A 349 12.26 -11.14 -10.32
C VAL A 349 13.29 -12.28 -10.18
N PRO A 350 13.59 -13.05 -11.24
CA PRO A 350 14.54 -14.16 -11.18
C PRO A 350 15.96 -13.69 -10.82
N GLU A 351 16.75 -14.53 -10.15
CA GLU A 351 18.15 -14.23 -9.82
C GLU A 351 19.03 -14.08 -11.07
N GLU A 352 18.83 -14.98 -12.05
CA GLU A 352 19.62 -15.05 -13.27
C GLU A 352 18.75 -15.11 -14.52
N LEU A 353 19.27 -14.53 -15.60
CA LEU A 353 18.72 -14.66 -16.94
C LEU A 353 19.56 -15.66 -17.75
N PRO A 354 18.98 -16.81 -18.16
CA PRO A 354 19.69 -17.80 -18.96
C PRO A 354 20.24 -17.19 -20.27
N GLY A 355 21.52 -17.42 -20.56
CA GLY A 355 22.15 -16.92 -21.80
C GLY A 355 22.44 -15.41 -21.81
N ALA A 356 22.26 -14.70 -20.69
CA ALA A 356 22.48 -13.27 -20.63
C ALA A 356 23.96 -12.88 -20.59
N THR A 357 24.29 -11.78 -21.27
CA THR A 357 25.57 -11.09 -21.16
C THR A 357 25.54 -10.14 -19.96
N ARG A 358 26.68 -9.97 -19.29
CA ARG A 358 26.84 -9.09 -18.12
C ARG A 358 27.76 -7.89 -18.42
N PRO A 359 27.23 -6.75 -18.91
CA PRO A 359 28.05 -5.55 -19.12
C PRO A 359 28.53 -4.92 -17.81
N ARG A 360 27.82 -5.19 -16.71
CA ARG A 360 28.14 -4.82 -15.33
C ARG A 360 27.72 -5.95 -14.39
N PRO A 361 28.28 -6.05 -13.17
CA PRO A 361 27.90 -7.08 -12.20
C PRO A 361 26.40 -7.10 -11.87
N TRP A 362 25.75 -5.94 -11.94
CA TRP A 362 24.36 -5.72 -11.58
C TRP A 362 23.39 -5.68 -12.79
N ILE A 363 23.88 -6.04 -13.99
CA ILE A 363 23.09 -6.02 -15.24
C ILE A 363 23.24 -7.36 -15.96
N GLN A 364 22.12 -7.95 -16.36
CA GLN A 364 22.04 -9.13 -17.22
C GLN A 364 21.15 -8.82 -18.42
N VAL A 365 21.60 -9.10 -19.63
CA VAL A 365 20.91 -8.71 -20.87
C VAL A 365 20.95 -9.82 -21.92
N THR A 366 19.80 -10.08 -22.52
CA THR A 366 19.61 -10.72 -23.83
C THR A 366 18.93 -9.70 -24.77
N PRO A 367 18.77 -9.99 -26.07
CA PRO A 367 18.00 -9.12 -26.96
C PRO A 367 16.55 -8.88 -26.52
N ASP A 368 15.94 -9.87 -25.84
CA ASP A 368 14.52 -9.84 -25.46
C ASP A 368 14.29 -9.67 -23.96
N GLU A 369 15.31 -9.84 -23.11
CA GLU A 369 15.19 -9.72 -21.65
C GLU A 369 16.33 -8.88 -21.07
N ALA A 370 16.01 -8.05 -20.07
CA ALA A 370 17.02 -7.30 -19.34
C ALA A 370 16.66 -7.23 -17.86
N LEU A 371 17.59 -7.67 -17.01
CA LEU A 371 17.48 -7.66 -15.56
C LEU A 371 18.54 -6.71 -14.99
N VAL A 372 18.09 -5.76 -14.18
CA VAL A 372 18.92 -4.77 -13.51
C VAL A 372 18.68 -4.87 -12.02
N ARG A 373 19.73 -5.09 -11.24
CA ARG A 373 19.67 -5.16 -9.78
C ARG A 373 20.25 -3.90 -9.16
N PHE A 374 19.63 -3.44 -8.08
CA PHE A 374 20.02 -2.26 -7.34
C PHE A 374 20.45 -2.63 -5.93
N ALA A 375 20.96 -1.63 -5.20
CA ALA A 375 21.21 -1.80 -3.77
C ALA A 375 19.90 -2.09 -3.02
N ALA A 376 20.01 -2.66 -1.82
CA ALA A 376 18.88 -3.03 -0.97
C ALA A 376 17.90 -4.06 -1.58
N GLY A 377 18.30 -4.83 -2.59
CA GLY A 377 17.49 -5.94 -3.12
C GLY A 377 16.46 -5.55 -4.18
N SER A 378 16.29 -4.26 -4.48
CA SER A 378 15.41 -3.82 -5.57
C SER A 378 15.94 -4.24 -6.94
N ALA A 379 15.04 -4.53 -7.90
CA ALA A 379 15.39 -4.93 -9.25
C ALA A 379 14.30 -4.62 -10.28
N VAL A 380 14.70 -4.51 -11.54
CA VAL A 380 13.81 -4.33 -12.69
C VAL A 380 14.11 -5.40 -13.72
N LEU A 381 13.08 -6.13 -14.15
CA LEU A 381 13.12 -7.06 -15.27
C LEU A 381 12.22 -6.52 -16.39
N VAL A 382 12.73 -6.46 -17.62
CA VAL A 382 11.96 -6.07 -18.80
C VAL A 382 12.02 -7.16 -19.86
N ARG A 383 10.86 -7.51 -20.44
CA ARG A 383 10.70 -8.56 -21.44
C ARG A 383 10.01 -8.07 -22.71
N ALA A 384 10.59 -8.42 -23.86
CA ALA A 384 10.08 -8.17 -25.21
C ALA A 384 9.62 -6.72 -25.46
N GLY A 385 10.14 -5.79 -24.68
CA GLY A 385 9.72 -4.41 -24.57
C GLY A 385 8.26 -4.17 -24.19
N LYS A 386 7.53 -5.17 -23.69
CA LYS A 386 6.08 -5.06 -23.39
C LYS A 386 5.76 -5.21 -21.92
N GLU A 387 6.61 -5.93 -21.18
CA GLU A 387 6.37 -6.24 -19.77
C GLU A 387 7.54 -5.72 -18.95
N ALA A 388 7.23 -5.10 -17.81
CA ALA A 388 8.20 -4.74 -16.79
C ALA A 388 7.75 -5.29 -15.44
N VAL A 389 8.59 -6.08 -14.80
CA VAL A 389 8.41 -6.54 -13.42
C VAL A 389 9.38 -5.77 -12.53
N VAL A 390 8.86 -5.10 -11.52
CA VAL A 390 9.66 -4.33 -10.56
C VAL A 390 9.60 -5.03 -9.21
N GLU A 391 10.74 -5.52 -8.76
CA GLU A 391 10.93 -5.94 -7.38
C GLU A 391 11.42 -4.71 -6.61
N TRP A 392 10.59 -4.17 -5.72
CA TRP A 392 10.95 -3.01 -4.93
C TRP A 392 11.09 -3.38 -3.46
N GLN A 393 12.23 -2.99 -2.88
CA GLN A 393 12.54 -3.11 -1.47
C GLN A 393 12.97 -1.72 -0.98
N PRO A 394 12.22 -1.09 -0.04
CA PRO A 394 12.62 0.19 0.53
C PRO A 394 13.95 0.04 1.26
N ASP A 395 14.82 1.05 1.12
CA ASP A 395 16.02 1.16 1.95
C ASP A 395 15.58 1.49 3.39
N PRO A 396 15.91 0.68 4.41
CA PRO A 396 15.54 0.97 5.79
C PRO A 396 16.05 2.33 6.29
N ASP A 397 17.20 2.79 5.78
CA ASP A 397 17.77 4.09 6.14
C ASP A 397 17.10 5.25 5.39
N ARG A 398 16.38 4.94 4.30
CA ARG A 398 15.74 5.91 3.39
C ARG A 398 14.38 5.38 2.91
N PRO A 399 13.42 5.18 3.82
CA PRO A 399 12.16 4.52 3.50
C PRO A 399 11.33 5.32 2.50
N ASP A 400 11.47 6.66 2.45
CA ASP A 400 10.74 7.56 1.56
C ASP A 400 11.34 7.68 0.14
N ASP A 401 12.37 6.89 -0.21
CA ASP A 401 12.94 6.89 -1.57
C ASP A 401 11.85 6.51 -2.61
N ASP A 402 11.67 7.36 -3.61
CA ASP A 402 10.66 7.25 -4.67
C ASP A 402 11.09 6.15 -5.66
N PRO A 403 10.35 5.05 -5.80
CA PRO A 403 10.71 3.94 -6.68
C PRO A 403 10.42 4.21 -8.16
N SER A 404 9.72 5.32 -8.49
CA SER A 404 9.30 5.63 -9.86
C SER A 404 10.47 5.74 -10.86
N TRP A 405 11.68 6.09 -10.41
CA TRP A 405 12.88 6.15 -11.26
C TRP A 405 13.25 4.79 -11.86
N MET A 406 12.88 3.68 -11.21
CA MET A 406 13.10 2.33 -11.73
C MET A 406 12.23 2.12 -12.98
N VAL A 407 10.99 2.59 -12.95
CA VAL A 407 10.04 2.44 -14.06
C VAL A 407 10.32 3.48 -15.13
N GLN A 408 10.21 4.76 -14.76
CA GLN A 408 10.32 5.90 -15.67
C GLN A 408 11.74 6.04 -16.25
N GLY A 409 12.74 5.53 -15.55
CA GLY A 409 14.13 5.48 -15.99
C GLY A 409 14.49 4.15 -16.64
N TRP A 410 14.62 3.08 -15.86
CA TRP A 410 15.16 1.80 -16.35
C TRP A 410 14.17 1.02 -17.21
N ALA A 411 12.95 0.79 -16.73
CA ALA A 411 11.98 -0.04 -17.45
C ALA A 411 11.66 0.54 -18.83
N VAL A 412 11.38 1.84 -18.91
CA VAL A 412 11.14 2.54 -20.18
C VAL A 412 12.32 2.41 -21.13
N THR A 413 13.55 2.69 -20.67
CA THR A 413 14.74 2.61 -21.55
C THR A 413 14.95 1.20 -22.11
N LEU A 414 14.90 0.19 -21.24
CA LEU A 414 15.11 -1.20 -21.65
C LEU A 414 14.00 -1.65 -22.60
N ALA A 415 12.75 -1.26 -22.35
CA ALA A 415 11.64 -1.61 -23.20
C ALA A 415 11.78 -1.04 -24.62
N MET A 416 12.22 0.23 -24.73
CA MET A 416 12.45 0.86 -26.02
C MET A 416 13.63 0.22 -26.77
N LEU A 417 14.71 -0.11 -26.06
CA LEU A 417 15.84 -0.83 -26.68
C LEU A 417 15.39 -2.19 -27.24
N GLN A 418 14.57 -2.94 -26.51
CA GLN A 418 14.03 -4.24 -26.96
C GLN A 418 13.05 -4.09 -28.14
N ARG A 419 12.35 -2.95 -28.25
CA ARG A 419 11.54 -2.59 -29.43
C ARG A 419 12.37 -2.13 -30.62
N GLY A 420 13.67 -1.94 -30.41
CA GLY A 420 14.60 -1.54 -31.45
C GLY A 420 14.72 -0.03 -31.65
N ASP A 421 14.27 0.75 -30.66
CA ASP A 421 14.35 2.21 -30.62
C ASP A 421 15.56 2.69 -29.83
N LEU A 422 15.91 3.97 -30.01
CA LEU A 422 17.01 4.61 -29.30
C LEU A 422 16.48 5.50 -28.16
N SER A 423 17.26 5.64 -27.10
CA SER A 423 17.01 6.63 -26.05
C SER A 423 18.25 7.48 -25.82
N LEU A 424 18.03 8.72 -25.42
CA LEU A 424 19.07 9.68 -25.07
C LEU A 424 18.92 10.05 -23.59
N HIS A 425 20.01 10.01 -22.83
CA HIS A 425 20.03 10.49 -21.44
C HIS A 425 20.01 12.03 -21.43
N ALA A 426 18.81 12.58 -21.65
CA ALA A 426 18.55 13.99 -21.85
C ALA A 426 17.18 14.37 -21.29
N ALA A 427 17.10 15.60 -20.79
CA ALA A 427 15.83 16.31 -20.62
C ALA A 427 15.44 16.93 -21.97
N THR A 428 14.14 17.09 -22.25
CA THR A 428 13.64 17.79 -23.43
C THR A 428 12.73 18.94 -23.01
N VAL A 429 12.98 20.13 -23.55
CA VAL A 429 12.22 21.36 -23.29
C VAL A 429 11.79 21.96 -24.62
N GLU A 430 10.56 22.46 -24.69
CA GLU A 430 10.05 23.28 -25.78
C GLU A 430 10.29 24.77 -25.44
N ILE A 431 11.09 25.45 -26.27
CA ILE A 431 11.55 26.83 -26.11
C ILE A 431 11.11 27.58 -27.36
N ASP A 432 10.19 28.54 -27.23
CA ASP A 432 9.67 29.35 -28.35
C ASP A 432 9.21 28.53 -29.58
N GLY A 433 8.66 27.33 -29.34
CA GLY A 433 8.21 26.39 -30.38
C GLY A 433 9.30 25.46 -30.94
N GLU A 434 10.55 25.60 -30.50
CA GLU A 434 11.64 24.65 -30.80
C GLU A 434 11.79 23.61 -29.68
N VAL A 435 11.98 22.35 -30.07
CA VAL A 435 12.15 21.24 -29.13
C VAL A 435 13.64 20.92 -28.96
N VAL A 436 14.14 21.11 -27.75
CA VAL A 436 15.55 21.05 -27.41
C VAL A 436 15.83 19.91 -26.45
N ALA A 437 16.62 18.93 -26.90
CA ALA A 437 17.10 17.85 -26.04
C ALA A 437 18.42 18.23 -25.37
N ILE A 438 18.42 18.34 -24.04
CA ILE A 438 19.55 18.72 -23.18
C ILE A 438 20.18 17.45 -22.59
N ALA A 439 21.25 16.97 -23.23
CA ALA A 439 22.05 15.83 -22.81
C ALA A 439 23.25 16.26 -21.94
N GLY A 440 23.86 15.30 -21.26
CA GLY A 440 25.02 15.55 -20.42
C GLY A 440 25.27 14.42 -19.43
N ASN A 441 26.51 14.33 -18.94
CA ASN A 441 26.87 13.33 -17.93
C ASN A 441 26.12 13.54 -16.60
N ARG A 442 26.16 12.54 -15.72
CA ARG A 442 25.66 12.69 -14.35
C ARG A 442 26.38 13.87 -13.69
N GLY A 443 25.60 14.79 -13.10
CA GLY A 443 26.14 16.01 -12.48
C GLY A 443 26.38 17.18 -13.44
N ALA A 444 26.16 17.02 -14.75
CA ALA A 444 26.35 18.11 -15.72
C ALA A 444 25.30 19.24 -15.66
N GLY A 445 24.27 19.10 -14.81
CA GLY A 445 23.24 20.13 -14.63
C GLY A 445 22.01 20.01 -15.54
N LYS A 446 21.74 18.85 -16.15
CA LYS A 446 20.57 18.62 -17.04
C LYS A 446 19.24 19.03 -16.38
N SER A 447 18.90 18.38 -15.25
CA SER A 447 17.66 18.64 -14.52
C SER A 447 17.59 20.07 -13.97
N THR A 448 18.73 20.61 -13.51
CA THR A 448 18.80 22.02 -13.08
C THR A 448 18.49 22.98 -14.24
N THR A 449 19.03 22.71 -15.42
CA THR A 449 18.84 23.54 -16.62
C THR A 449 17.40 23.42 -17.14
N SER A 450 16.86 22.19 -17.25
CA SER A 450 15.49 21.97 -17.70
C SER A 450 14.45 22.61 -16.77
N MET A 451 14.65 22.55 -15.45
CA MET A 451 13.77 23.21 -14.49
C MET A 451 13.89 24.73 -14.52
N ALA A 452 15.10 25.26 -14.68
CA ALA A 452 15.27 26.71 -14.75
C ALA A 452 14.67 27.28 -16.05
N LEU A 453 14.75 26.56 -17.17
CA LEU A 453 14.00 26.90 -18.39
C LEU A 453 12.49 26.86 -18.16
N ARG A 454 11.99 25.84 -17.45
CA ARG A 454 10.56 25.78 -17.07
C ARG A 454 10.14 26.99 -16.23
N LYS A 455 10.96 27.41 -15.28
CA LYS A 455 10.73 28.62 -14.46
C LYS A 455 10.67 29.89 -15.32
N ARG A 456 11.42 29.94 -16.42
CA ARG A 456 11.37 31.05 -17.40
C ARG A 456 10.16 31.01 -18.33
N GLY A 457 9.24 30.06 -18.15
CA GLY A 457 8.00 29.95 -18.92
C GLY A 457 8.04 28.94 -20.06
N HIS A 458 9.17 28.25 -20.26
CA HIS A 458 9.29 27.20 -21.27
C HIS A 458 8.60 25.91 -20.83
N ARG A 459 8.20 25.08 -21.79
CA ARG A 459 7.47 23.86 -21.49
C ARG A 459 8.42 22.67 -21.38
N LEU A 460 8.47 22.04 -20.21
CA LEU A 460 9.19 20.78 -20.02
C LEU A 460 8.42 19.63 -20.67
N LEU A 461 9.06 18.90 -21.58
CA LEU A 461 8.49 17.71 -22.23
C LEU A 461 8.97 16.41 -21.54
N VAL A 462 10.26 16.33 -21.19
CA VAL A 462 10.91 15.15 -20.60
C VAL A 462 12.05 15.59 -19.66
N ASP A 463 12.33 14.91 -18.54
CA ASP A 463 13.38 15.35 -17.59
C ASP A 463 14.66 14.48 -17.53
N ASP A 464 14.69 13.26 -18.11
CA ASP A 464 15.88 12.37 -17.93
C ASP A 464 16.16 11.37 -19.05
N VAL A 465 15.12 10.81 -19.67
CA VAL A 465 15.26 9.83 -20.75
C VAL A 465 14.38 10.28 -21.91
N THR A 466 15.00 10.89 -22.90
CA THR A 466 14.35 11.31 -24.13
C THR A 466 14.27 10.13 -25.08
N LEU A 467 13.06 9.68 -25.39
CA LEU A 467 12.81 8.63 -26.37
C LEU A 467 13.01 9.17 -27.78
N ILE A 468 13.68 8.39 -28.64
CA ILE A 468 13.96 8.77 -30.02
C ILE A 468 13.21 7.84 -30.95
N GLU A 469 12.13 8.35 -31.53
CA GLU A 469 11.36 7.74 -32.60
C GLU A 469 11.76 8.37 -33.93
N PHE A 470 11.91 7.57 -34.99
CA PHE A 470 12.23 8.12 -36.31
C PHE A 470 11.01 8.11 -37.24
N ARG A 471 10.62 9.28 -37.75
CA ARG A 471 9.60 9.43 -38.80
C ARG A 471 10.29 9.92 -40.07
N GLY A 472 10.54 8.99 -41.00
CA GLY A 472 11.41 9.27 -42.14
C GLY A 472 12.84 9.60 -41.67
N ASN A 473 13.31 10.81 -41.97
CA ASN A 473 14.64 11.32 -41.59
C ASN A 473 14.60 12.23 -40.35
N GLU A 474 13.44 12.46 -39.76
CA GLU A 474 13.28 13.30 -38.58
C GLU A 474 13.30 12.46 -37.31
N ALA A 475 13.88 13.03 -36.24
CA ALA A 475 13.86 12.47 -34.91
C ALA A 475 12.72 13.11 -34.11
N TRP A 476 11.93 12.28 -33.44
CA TRP A 476 10.76 12.67 -32.66
C TRP A 476 10.87 12.11 -31.25
N THR A 477 10.24 12.78 -30.29
CA THR A 477 10.09 12.29 -28.93
C THR A 477 8.64 12.34 -28.50
N THR A 478 8.20 11.31 -27.78
CA THR A 478 6.87 11.24 -27.18
C THR A 478 6.99 11.62 -25.70
N PRO A 479 6.40 12.75 -25.26
CA PRO A 479 6.49 13.16 -23.88
C PRO A 479 5.79 12.18 -22.93
N TYR A 480 6.44 11.94 -21.79
CA TYR A 480 5.88 11.17 -20.68
C TYR A 480 6.31 11.80 -19.37
N SER A 481 5.42 11.78 -18.37
CA SER A 481 5.69 12.38 -17.08
C SER A 481 6.72 11.55 -16.32
N ARG A 482 7.65 12.28 -15.70
CA ARG A 482 8.61 11.76 -14.74
C ARG A 482 8.61 12.67 -13.53
N ASN A 483 8.80 12.12 -12.33
CA ASN A 483 9.15 12.95 -11.18
C ASN A 483 10.54 13.55 -11.42
N VAL A 484 10.63 14.88 -11.33
CA VAL A 484 11.90 15.62 -11.47
C VAL A 484 12.67 15.51 -10.16
N HIS A 485 13.97 15.20 -10.20
CA HIS A 485 14.81 15.12 -9.00
C HIS A 485 15.92 16.19 -9.02
N LEU A 486 15.84 17.20 -8.14
CA LEU A 486 16.82 18.30 -8.04
C LEU A 486 17.66 18.22 -6.75
N LEU A 487 18.92 18.64 -6.76
CA LEU A 487 19.70 18.87 -5.52
C LEU A 487 19.12 20.10 -4.75
N PRO A 488 19.39 20.26 -3.43
CA PRO A 488 18.75 21.31 -2.63
C PRO A 488 19.18 22.72 -3.06
N ASP A 489 20.47 22.90 -3.34
CA ASP A 489 21.04 24.12 -3.90
C ASP A 489 20.44 24.47 -5.27
N ALA A 490 20.22 23.46 -6.12
CA ALA A 490 19.54 23.62 -7.40
C ALA A 490 18.06 23.99 -7.22
N ALA A 491 17.36 23.38 -6.26
CA ALA A 491 15.95 23.67 -5.95
C ALA A 491 15.76 25.09 -5.39
N GLU A 492 16.68 25.54 -4.52
CA GLU A 492 16.72 26.91 -3.98
C GLU A 492 16.95 27.91 -5.11
N ALA A 493 17.94 27.66 -5.99
CA ALA A 493 18.23 28.52 -7.11
C ALA A 493 17.06 28.64 -8.10
N VAL A 494 16.27 27.58 -8.27
CA VAL A 494 15.03 27.63 -9.07
C VAL A 494 13.81 28.10 -8.27
N GLY A 495 13.95 28.51 -7.00
CA GLY A 495 12.88 29.11 -6.19
C GLY A 495 11.68 28.18 -5.98
N LEU A 496 11.94 26.88 -5.85
CA LEU A 496 10.93 25.88 -5.51
C LEU A 496 10.71 25.89 -3.98
N ASP A 497 9.45 25.89 -3.56
CA ASP A 497 9.06 25.85 -2.14
C ASP A 497 9.42 24.50 -1.50
N PHE A 498 10.37 24.50 -0.57
CA PHE A 498 10.86 23.30 0.09
C PHE A 498 9.80 22.62 0.97
N ASP A 499 8.83 23.37 1.50
CA ASP A 499 7.79 22.82 2.38
C ASP A 499 6.74 22.01 1.61
N ALA A 500 6.65 22.19 0.29
CA ALA A 500 5.71 21.48 -0.58
C ALA A 500 6.28 20.20 -1.21
N MET A 501 7.53 19.80 -0.91
CA MET A 501 8.25 18.82 -1.75
C MET A 501 9.00 17.73 -0.96
N ARG A 502 8.88 16.48 -1.46
CA ARG A 502 9.48 15.28 -0.81
C ARG A 502 10.98 15.15 -1.14
N VAL A 503 11.77 14.82 -0.11
CA VAL A 503 13.21 14.52 -0.18
C VAL A 503 13.43 13.07 -0.63
N LEU A 504 14.34 12.85 -1.57
CA LEU A 504 14.66 11.58 -2.22
C LEU A 504 16.19 11.35 -2.28
N ALA A 505 16.60 10.13 -1.94
CA ALA A 505 17.85 9.39 -2.21
C ALA A 505 19.17 10.10 -2.59
N GLY A 506 20.26 9.69 -1.88
CA GLY A 506 21.62 9.65 -2.44
C GLY A 506 22.72 10.41 -1.70
N GLY A 507 22.61 10.63 -0.38
CA GLY A 507 23.61 11.38 0.40
C GLY A 507 23.65 12.89 0.12
N ARG A 508 22.82 13.37 -0.80
CA ARG A 508 22.42 14.77 -0.97
C ARG A 508 20.91 14.75 -1.20
N ALA A 509 20.15 15.46 -0.37
CA ALA A 509 18.70 15.53 -0.46
C ALA A 509 18.27 15.90 -1.89
N LYS A 510 17.44 15.10 -2.57
CA LYS A 510 16.89 15.51 -3.86
C LYS A 510 15.39 15.75 -3.78
N VAL A 511 14.92 16.84 -4.37
CA VAL A 511 13.52 17.26 -4.29
C VAL A 511 12.75 16.72 -5.49
N GLY A 512 11.64 16.02 -5.24
CA GLY A 512 10.73 15.42 -6.24
C GLY A 512 9.50 16.28 -6.55
N PHE A 513 9.25 16.66 -7.82
CA PHE A 513 7.97 17.27 -8.26
C PHE A 513 7.41 16.61 -9.52
N ARG A 514 6.09 16.44 -9.58
CA ARG A 514 5.37 15.98 -10.78
C ARG A 514 5.09 17.18 -11.67
N ALA A 515 5.85 17.30 -12.77
CA ALA A 515 5.52 18.27 -13.82
C ALA A 515 4.07 18.07 -14.29
N GLU A 516 3.37 19.16 -14.62
CA GLU A 516 2.06 19.09 -15.31
C GLU A 516 2.13 18.04 -16.43
N ASP A 517 1.05 17.27 -16.62
CA ASP A 517 1.07 16.16 -17.58
C ASP A 517 1.53 16.69 -18.95
N PRO A 518 2.68 16.21 -19.47
CA PRO A 518 3.25 16.77 -20.67
C PRO A 518 2.34 16.46 -21.87
N PRO A 519 2.36 17.29 -22.93
CA PRO A 519 1.51 17.09 -24.08
C PRO A 519 1.68 15.67 -24.63
N GLU A 520 0.56 15.01 -24.94
CA GLU A 520 0.58 13.62 -25.39
C GLU A 520 1.08 13.47 -26.84
N GLN A 521 1.11 14.57 -27.58
CA GLN A 521 1.48 14.59 -28.98
C GLN A 521 3.00 14.46 -29.11
N PRO A 522 3.49 13.61 -30.02
CA PRO A 522 4.92 13.53 -30.29
C PRO A 522 5.44 14.84 -30.88
N HIS A 523 6.65 15.23 -30.48
CA HIS A 523 7.31 16.46 -30.89
C HIS A 523 8.59 16.13 -31.68
N ARG A 524 8.83 16.83 -32.79
CA ARG A 524 10.09 16.72 -33.54
C ARG A 524 11.22 17.33 -32.73
N ILE A 525 12.37 16.67 -32.60
CA ILE A 525 13.55 17.25 -31.95
C ILE A 525 14.25 18.17 -32.94
N ASP A 526 14.28 19.47 -32.64
CA ASP A 526 14.88 20.49 -33.50
C ASP A 526 16.38 20.64 -33.26
N ARG A 527 16.86 20.40 -32.02
CA ARG A 527 18.29 20.43 -31.70
C ARG A 527 18.65 19.65 -30.43
N ILE A 528 19.91 19.22 -30.36
CA ILE A 528 20.49 18.53 -29.20
C ILE A 528 21.62 19.39 -28.62
N VAL A 529 21.51 19.75 -27.34
CA VAL A 529 22.55 20.46 -26.59
C VAL A 529 23.20 19.51 -25.59
N VAL A 530 24.52 19.35 -25.66
CA VAL A 530 25.31 18.52 -24.75
C VAL A 530 26.04 19.39 -23.75
N LEU A 531 25.67 19.28 -22.47
CA LEU A 531 26.35 19.94 -21.37
C LEU A 531 27.68 19.23 -21.07
N ALA A 532 28.80 19.90 -21.37
CA ALA A 532 30.15 19.37 -21.24
C ALA A 532 30.97 20.19 -20.21
N PRO A 533 30.78 19.96 -18.89
CA PRO A 533 31.47 20.73 -17.85
C PRO A 533 32.99 20.53 -17.86
N GLY A 534 33.51 19.45 -18.45
CA GLY A 534 34.94 19.12 -18.45
C GLY A 534 35.79 19.79 -19.55
N ARG A 535 35.22 20.66 -20.39
CA ARG A 535 36.00 21.47 -21.33
C ARG A 535 36.33 22.80 -20.64
N PRO A 536 37.60 23.09 -20.30
CA PRO A 536 37.96 24.35 -19.68
C PRO A 536 37.55 25.49 -20.61
N ALA A 537 36.59 26.30 -20.14
CA ALA A 537 36.11 27.49 -20.80
C ALA A 537 36.09 28.62 -19.77
N THR A 538 36.51 29.81 -20.20
CA THR A 538 36.49 31.04 -19.39
C THR A 538 35.11 31.68 -19.35
N GLU A 539 34.24 31.32 -20.30
CA GLU A 539 32.88 31.84 -20.46
C GLU A 539 31.96 30.74 -20.96
N VAL A 540 30.63 30.96 -20.87
CA VAL A 540 29.65 30.06 -21.47
C VAL A 540 29.75 30.13 -22.99
N GLN A 541 30.03 29.00 -23.62
CA GLN A 541 30.18 28.88 -25.07
C GLN A 541 29.32 27.74 -25.60
N LEU A 542 28.65 28.00 -26.73
CA LEU A 542 27.84 27.03 -27.45
C LEU A 542 28.49 26.76 -28.81
N THR A 543 28.94 25.53 -29.06
CA THR A 543 29.65 25.19 -30.31
C THR A 543 28.94 24.08 -31.07
N GLU A 544 28.60 24.32 -32.33
CA GLU A 544 28.04 23.30 -33.21
C GLU A 544 29.07 22.24 -33.60
N GLN A 545 28.70 20.97 -33.47
CA GLN A 545 29.56 19.83 -33.80
C GLN A 545 29.43 19.44 -35.27
N ARG A 546 30.57 19.15 -35.91
CA ARG A 546 30.67 18.76 -37.32
C ARG A 546 31.29 17.38 -37.50
N GLY A 547 30.98 16.71 -38.61
CA GLY A 547 31.56 15.42 -38.98
C GLY A 547 31.41 14.35 -37.88
N SER A 548 32.47 13.60 -37.62
CA SER A 548 32.48 12.51 -36.64
C SER A 548 32.29 12.98 -35.19
N ALA A 549 32.50 14.27 -34.88
CA ALA A 549 32.26 14.82 -33.54
C ALA A 549 30.78 14.75 -33.13
N ARG A 550 29.86 14.77 -34.10
CA ARG A 550 28.42 14.57 -33.88
C ARG A 550 28.14 13.19 -33.29
N LEU A 551 28.69 12.14 -33.90
CA LEU A 551 28.55 10.76 -33.42
C LEU A 551 29.19 10.59 -32.04
N ALA A 552 30.41 11.10 -31.85
CA ALA A 552 31.12 11.00 -30.57
C ALA A 552 30.34 11.62 -29.41
N SER A 553 29.69 12.77 -29.65
CA SER A 553 28.86 13.46 -28.65
C SER A 553 27.63 12.62 -28.26
N LEU A 554 26.97 11.97 -29.23
CA LEU A 554 25.81 11.12 -28.93
C LEU A 554 26.19 9.81 -28.23
N MET A 555 27.30 9.17 -28.62
CA MET A 555 27.72 7.88 -28.05
C MET A 555 27.90 7.92 -26.53
N ALA A 556 28.33 9.06 -25.98
CA ALA A 556 28.50 9.25 -24.55
C ALA A 556 27.16 9.29 -23.79
N HIS A 557 26.04 9.54 -24.48
CA HIS A 557 24.74 9.81 -23.88
C HIS A 557 23.64 8.82 -24.30
N THR A 558 23.94 7.91 -25.23
CA THR A 558 23.06 6.80 -25.67
C THR A 558 23.53 5.43 -25.17
N ARG A 559 24.80 5.30 -24.74
CA ARG A 559 25.33 4.08 -24.09
C ARG A 559 25.03 4.09 -22.60
N ARG A 560 23.79 3.77 -22.21
CA ARG A 560 23.48 3.49 -20.79
C ARG A 560 24.20 2.23 -20.34
N ASP A 561 25.38 2.39 -19.70
CA ASP A 561 26.22 1.32 -19.17
C ASP A 561 26.62 0.22 -20.17
N GLY A 562 26.65 0.54 -21.47
CA GLY A 562 27.00 -0.41 -22.54
C GLY A 562 25.88 -1.38 -22.94
N ILE A 563 24.65 -1.17 -22.45
CA ILE A 563 23.50 -2.06 -22.71
C ILE A 563 22.98 -1.93 -24.14
N ALA A 564 22.84 -0.69 -24.64
CA ALA A 564 22.24 -0.42 -25.95
C ALA A 564 22.80 -1.28 -27.10
N PRO A 565 24.13 -1.42 -27.30
CA PRO A 565 24.66 -2.27 -28.36
C PRO A 565 24.48 -3.78 -28.13
N LEU A 566 24.26 -4.23 -26.88
CA LEU A 566 23.97 -5.63 -26.56
C LEU A 566 22.52 -6.00 -26.88
N VAL A 567 21.59 -5.07 -26.65
CA VAL A 567 20.16 -5.28 -26.96
C VAL A 567 19.88 -5.10 -28.45
N LEU A 568 20.34 -3.97 -29.03
CA LEU A 568 20.05 -3.62 -30.42
C LEU A 568 20.93 -4.38 -31.44
N GLY A 569 22.07 -4.90 -31.01
CA GLY A 569 23.17 -5.28 -31.89
C GLY A 569 24.00 -4.07 -32.35
N GLN A 570 25.28 -4.30 -32.64
CA GLN A 570 26.24 -3.25 -33.00
C GLN A 570 25.80 -2.44 -34.24
N ASP A 571 25.35 -3.14 -35.29
CA ASP A 571 25.01 -2.52 -36.58
C ASP A 571 23.78 -1.61 -36.47
N ARG A 572 22.71 -2.11 -35.84
CA ARG A 572 21.48 -1.33 -35.63
C ARG A 572 21.73 -0.15 -34.70
N TYR A 573 22.46 -0.36 -33.60
CA TYR A 573 22.83 0.72 -32.69
C TYR A 573 23.60 1.84 -33.42
N PHE A 574 24.61 1.48 -34.21
CA PHE A 574 25.38 2.45 -34.98
C PHE A 574 24.54 3.16 -36.05
N SER A 575 23.66 2.43 -36.73
CA SER A 575 22.73 2.99 -37.72
C SER A 575 21.77 4.02 -37.11
N LEU A 576 21.15 3.70 -35.97
CA LEU A 576 20.26 4.63 -35.25
C LEU A 576 21.01 5.88 -34.76
N LEU A 577 22.24 5.70 -34.28
CA LEU A 577 23.09 6.81 -33.86
C LEU A 577 23.44 7.74 -35.03
N ALA A 578 23.81 7.18 -36.19
CA ALA A 578 24.07 7.96 -37.40
C ALA A 578 22.82 8.67 -37.91
N LYS A 579 21.66 8.01 -37.81
CA LYS A 579 20.37 8.61 -38.15
C LYS A 579 20.03 9.79 -37.23
N LEU A 580 20.21 9.64 -35.91
CA LEU A 580 20.01 10.74 -34.95
C LEU A 580 20.98 11.90 -35.22
N ALA A 581 22.25 11.57 -35.47
CA ALA A 581 23.26 12.55 -35.82
C ALA A 581 22.91 13.32 -37.10
N ASN A 582 22.13 12.77 -38.04
CA ASN A 582 21.71 13.49 -39.23
C ASN A 582 20.38 14.25 -39.04
N ALA A 583 19.54 13.80 -38.11
CA ALA A 583 18.20 14.34 -37.92
C ALA A 583 18.16 15.70 -37.20
N ALA A 584 19.13 15.98 -36.31
CA ALA A 584 19.16 17.22 -35.54
C ALA A 584 20.59 17.81 -35.45
N PRO A 585 20.76 19.14 -35.48
CA PRO A 585 22.00 19.81 -35.09
C PRO A 585 22.41 19.42 -33.67
N ILE A 586 23.73 19.27 -33.46
CA ILE A 586 24.30 18.91 -32.16
C ILE A 586 25.23 20.03 -31.72
N GLN A 587 24.93 20.62 -30.58
CA GLN A 587 25.69 21.69 -29.98
C GLN A 587 26.29 21.20 -28.67
N VAL A 588 27.51 21.63 -28.38
CA VAL A 588 28.17 21.37 -27.09
C VAL A 588 28.25 22.69 -26.33
N LEU A 589 27.76 22.68 -25.10
CA LEU A 589 27.86 23.81 -24.18
C LEU A 589 28.99 23.56 -23.19
N SER A 590 30.00 24.44 -23.20
CA SER A 590 31.06 24.50 -22.19
C SER A 590 30.90 25.73 -21.31
N ARG A 591 31.28 25.62 -20.03
CA ARG A 591 31.16 26.69 -19.03
C ARG A 591 32.29 26.61 -17.99
N PRO A 592 32.59 27.71 -17.27
CA PRO A 592 33.43 27.67 -16.09
C PRO A 592 32.95 26.65 -15.05
N LEU A 593 33.89 25.95 -14.39
CA LEU A 593 33.58 24.94 -13.36
C LEU A 593 33.41 25.54 -11.97
N ASP A 594 34.10 26.63 -11.69
CA ASP A 594 34.21 27.23 -10.35
C ASP A 594 33.23 28.41 -10.14
N GLU A 595 32.38 28.70 -11.13
CA GLU A 595 31.45 29.83 -11.11
C GLU A 595 30.01 29.37 -11.35
N TRP A 596 29.06 30.10 -10.73
CA TRP A 596 27.64 29.88 -10.96
C TRP A 596 27.21 30.61 -12.24
N THR A 597 27.06 29.87 -13.34
CA THR A 597 26.73 30.44 -14.66
C THR A 597 25.37 29.99 -15.20
N LEU A 598 24.39 29.73 -14.33
CA LEU A 598 23.10 29.17 -14.74
C LEU A 598 22.38 30.11 -15.72
N ASP A 599 22.35 31.41 -15.44
CA ASP A 599 21.62 32.35 -16.29
C ASP A 599 22.23 32.47 -17.69
N GLU A 600 23.56 32.47 -17.81
CA GLU A 600 24.26 32.48 -19.09
C GLU A 600 24.04 31.18 -19.87
N VAL A 601 24.02 30.02 -19.18
CA VAL A 601 23.68 28.72 -19.78
C VAL A 601 22.28 28.76 -20.37
N LEU A 602 21.31 29.31 -19.63
CA LEU A 602 19.93 29.41 -20.09
C LEU A 602 19.81 30.34 -21.30
N VAL A 603 20.46 31.51 -21.28
CA VAL A 603 20.49 32.45 -22.41
C VAL A 603 21.14 31.82 -23.65
N ALA A 604 22.24 31.08 -23.48
CA ALA A 604 22.89 30.39 -24.58
C ALA A 604 21.95 29.33 -25.19
N ILE A 605 21.26 28.54 -24.36
CA ILE A 605 20.29 27.55 -24.82
C ILE A 605 19.09 28.21 -25.47
N GLU A 606 18.52 29.29 -24.92
CA GLU A 606 17.39 30.02 -25.51
C GLU A 606 17.74 30.62 -26.86
N SER A 607 18.92 31.25 -26.98
CA SER A 607 19.34 31.90 -28.24
C SER A 607 19.60 30.92 -29.38
N GLY A 608 20.04 29.68 -29.06
CA GLY A 608 20.39 28.65 -30.03
C GLY A 608 21.57 28.97 -30.96
N ARG A 609 22.20 30.16 -30.82
CA ARG A 609 23.25 30.63 -31.73
C ARG A 609 24.63 30.18 -31.24
N PRO A 610 25.43 29.51 -32.08
CA PRO A 610 26.81 29.19 -31.73
C PRO A 610 27.63 30.44 -31.44
N THR A 611 28.47 30.38 -30.42
CA THR A 611 29.47 31.40 -30.10
C THR A 611 30.71 31.15 -30.96
N GLY A 612 30.76 31.76 -32.15
CA GLY A 612 31.90 31.67 -33.08
C GLY A 612 31.57 31.02 -34.42
#